data_AF-A0A3D0VPX6-F1
#
_entry.id   AF-A0A3D0VPX6-F1
#
_cell.length_a   1.000
_cell.length_b   1.000
_cell.length_c   1.000
_cell.angle_alpha   90.00
_cell.angle_beta   90.00
_cell.angle_gamma   90.00
#
_symmetry.space_group_name_H-M   'P 1'
#
loop_
_entity.id
_entity.type
_entity.pdbx_description
1 polymer ?
#
loop_
_entity_poly.entity_id
_entity_poly.type
_entity_poly.pdbx_seq_one_letter_code
_entity_poly.pdbx_strand_id
1 'polypeptide(L)'
;MKSLWLWILAIILAVSVMVYQRMTGPTTPVRGSVEYLGQTVKYKMLRTWGGSDGARIEVNTSDPDAAGIVQYRRFRSNDEWQVLVLKNSNGALTATLPALPPAGKMMYQVYLIEKNKQVALTEEPVVLRYKGEVPSWVLIPHVIFMILSMIISIRAGLEAIKRRKQLVSLTFWSMITLLAGGLILGPIVQKYAFDAYWTGWPFGHDLTDNKTALSFILWVVAYFIIRRNPQKRGWVLAACILQLAVYLIPHSVLGSEIDFTQPQ
;
A
#
# COMPACT_ATOMS: atom_id res chain seq x y z
N MET A 1 -6.44 -10.30 35.18
CA MET A 1 -7.22 -9.13 34.72
C MET A 1 -6.37 -8.00 34.09
N LYS A 2 -5.31 -7.47 34.75
CA LYS A 2 -4.53 -6.33 34.21
C LYS A 2 -3.77 -6.60 32.89
N SER A 3 -3.45 -7.86 32.55
CA SER A 3 -2.75 -8.21 31.29
C SER A 3 -3.72 -8.24 30.08
N LEU A 4 -4.96 -8.71 30.28
CA LEU A 4 -5.95 -8.83 29.21
C LEU A 4 -6.35 -7.46 28.65
N TRP A 5 -6.56 -6.47 29.51
CA TRP A 5 -6.88 -5.10 29.08
C TRP A 5 -5.78 -4.47 28.22
N LEU A 6 -4.50 -4.77 28.48
CA LEU A 6 -3.39 -4.26 27.66
C LEU A 6 -3.36 -4.92 26.27
N TRP A 7 -3.78 -6.18 26.16
CA TRP A 7 -3.96 -6.84 24.87
C TRP A 7 -5.14 -6.27 24.10
N ILE A 8 -6.29 -6.06 24.77
CA ILE A 8 -7.45 -5.42 24.14
C ILE A 8 -7.07 -4.04 23.60
N LEU A 9 -6.40 -3.21 24.42
CA LEU A 9 -5.93 -1.90 23.98
C LEU A 9 -4.94 -1.98 22.82
N ALA A 10 -3.99 -2.92 22.86
CA ALA A 10 -3.03 -3.12 21.77
C ALA A 10 -3.72 -3.51 20.46
N ILE A 11 -4.72 -4.39 20.52
CA ILE A 11 -5.52 -4.80 19.36
C ILE A 11 -6.33 -3.62 18.81
N ILE A 12 -6.99 -2.84 19.66
CA ILE A 12 -7.76 -1.67 19.22
C ILE A 12 -6.86 -0.66 18.49
N LEU A 13 -5.68 -0.37 19.06
CA LEU A 13 -4.71 0.53 18.43
C LEU A 13 -4.18 -0.03 17.11
N ALA A 14 -3.82 -1.31 17.07
CA ALA A 14 -3.38 -1.99 15.85
C ALA A 14 -4.46 -1.92 14.74
N VAL A 15 -5.71 -2.28 15.07
CA VAL A 15 -6.83 -2.21 14.12
C VAL A 15 -7.03 -0.78 13.62
N SER A 16 -6.94 0.23 14.50
CA SER A 16 -7.04 1.64 14.10
C SER A 16 -5.96 2.03 13.08
N VAL A 17 -4.71 1.60 13.31
CA VAL A 17 -3.60 1.83 12.36
C VAL A 17 -3.83 1.10 11.05
N MET A 18 -4.29 -0.16 11.06
CA MET A 18 -4.59 -0.92 9.84
C MET A 18 -5.71 -0.29 9.01
N VAL A 19 -6.77 0.19 9.66
CA VAL A 19 -7.86 0.89 8.99
C VAL A 19 -7.33 2.17 8.34
N TYR A 20 -6.54 2.95 9.08
CA TYR A 20 -5.88 4.15 8.54
C TYR A 20 -5.01 3.83 7.32
N GLN A 21 -4.15 2.81 7.38
CA GLN A 21 -3.30 2.39 6.27
C GLN A 21 -4.12 1.95 5.05
N ARG A 22 -5.23 1.25 5.26
CA ARG A 22 -6.10 0.82 4.17
C ARG A 22 -6.81 2.01 3.51
N MET A 23 -7.15 3.04 4.29
CA MET A 23 -7.81 4.24 3.76
C MET A 23 -6.84 5.15 3.02
N THR A 24 -5.60 5.28 3.49
CA THR A 24 -4.57 6.17 2.91
C THR A 24 -3.64 5.49 1.91
N GLY A 25 -3.76 4.18 1.74
CA GLY A 25 -2.89 3.39 0.86
C GLY A 25 -3.03 3.78 -0.62
N PRO A 26 -1.93 3.77 -1.39
CA PRO A 26 -1.92 4.17 -2.80
C PRO A 26 -2.64 3.17 -3.71
N THR A 27 -2.97 1.98 -3.20
CA THR A 27 -3.73 0.94 -3.92
C THR A 27 -5.25 1.15 -3.84
N THR A 28 -5.71 2.09 -3.00
CA THR A 28 -7.14 2.34 -2.80
C THR A 28 -7.71 3.05 -4.03
N PRO A 29 -8.75 2.50 -4.70
CA PRO A 29 -9.34 3.11 -5.88
C PRO A 29 -9.86 4.52 -5.60
N VAL A 30 -9.70 5.42 -6.57
CA VAL A 30 -10.30 6.76 -6.51
C VAL A 30 -11.79 6.62 -6.79
N ARG A 31 -12.62 7.11 -5.88
CA ARG A 31 -14.08 7.08 -6.01
C ARG A 31 -14.62 8.49 -5.97
N GLY A 32 -15.67 8.72 -6.74
CA GLY A 32 -16.38 9.99 -6.74
C GLY A 32 -17.64 9.90 -7.59
N SER A 33 -18.19 11.06 -7.87
CA SER A 33 -19.34 11.20 -8.74
C SER A 33 -19.25 12.49 -9.54
N VAL A 34 -19.75 12.45 -10.77
CA VAL A 34 -19.93 13.64 -11.61
C VAL A 34 -21.37 13.73 -12.06
N GLU A 35 -21.82 14.94 -12.39
CA GLU A 35 -23.04 15.12 -13.15
C GLU A 35 -22.72 14.97 -14.65
N TYR A 36 -23.51 14.14 -15.32
CA TYR A 36 -23.42 13.87 -16.76
C TYR A 36 -24.84 13.74 -17.30
N LEU A 37 -25.22 14.58 -18.26
CA LEU A 37 -26.57 14.61 -18.85
C LEU A 37 -27.69 14.73 -17.81
N GLY A 38 -27.46 15.54 -16.76
CA GLY A 38 -28.42 15.74 -15.66
C GLY A 38 -28.57 14.54 -14.71
N GLN A 39 -27.69 13.54 -14.82
CA GLN A 39 -27.68 12.36 -13.95
C GLN A 39 -26.35 12.23 -13.22
N THR A 40 -26.39 11.72 -11.99
CA THR A 40 -25.18 11.48 -11.20
C THR A 40 -24.54 10.15 -11.58
N VAL A 41 -23.36 10.19 -12.20
CA VAL A 41 -22.55 9.01 -12.52
C VAL A 41 -21.53 8.79 -11.42
N LYS A 42 -21.64 7.67 -10.71
CA LYS A 42 -20.64 7.24 -9.72
C LYS A 42 -19.55 6.43 -10.42
N TYR A 43 -18.30 6.67 -10.03
CA TYR A 43 -17.15 6.00 -10.65
C TYR A 43 -16.18 5.43 -9.62
N LYS A 44 -15.36 4.46 -10.07
CA LYS A 44 -14.29 3.82 -9.30
C LYS A 44 -13.07 3.61 -10.19
N MET A 45 -12.10 4.52 -10.11
CA MET A 45 -10.86 4.46 -10.88
C MET A 45 -9.80 3.62 -10.17
N LEU A 46 -9.27 2.63 -10.87
CA LEU A 46 -8.26 1.70 -10.37
C LEU A 46 -6.91 2.41 -10.16
N ARG A 47 -6.22 2.10 -9.05
CA ARG A 47 -4.83 2.51 -8.79
C ARG A 47 -3.85 1.34 -8.79
N THR A 48 -4.34 0.12 -8.93
CA THR A 48 -3.50 -1.08 -9.02
C THR A 48 -4.13 -2.10 -9.97
N TRP A 49 -3.29 -2.73 -10.78
CA TRP A 49 -3.67 -3.82 -11.68
C TRP A 49 -2.73 -5.02 -11.48
N GLY A 50 -3.30 -6.22 -11.39
CA GLY A 50 -2.58 -7.47 -11.13
C GLY A 50 -2.59 -8.49 -12.26
N GLY A 51 -3.24 -8.17 -13.39
CA GLY A 51 -3.36 -9.06 -14.54
C GLY A 51 -2.16 -8.96 -15.48
N SER A 52 -1.90 -10.02 -16.24
CA SER A 52 -0.95 -10.02 -17.36
C SER A 52 -1.53 -9.34 -18.61
N ASP A 53 -2.85 -9.18 -18.64
CA ASP A 53 -3.58 -8.39 -19.61
C ASP A 53 -3.58 -6.90 -19.24
N GLY A 54 -4.02 -6.07 -20.18
CA GLY A 54 -4.16 -4.64 -19.95
C GLY A 54 -5.21 -4.31 -18.89
N ALA A 55 -5.09 -3.15 -18.23
CA ALA A 55 -6.00 -2.79 -17.15
C ALA A 55 -7.36 -2.34 -17.67
N ARG A 56 -8.42 -3.06 -17.29
CA ARG A 56 -9.79 -2.73 -17.70
C ARG A 56 -10.36 -1.57 -16.88
N ILE A 57 -10.67 -0.48 -17.56
CA ILE A 57 -11.41 0.67 -17.04
C ILE A 57 -12.89 0.49 -17.38
N GLU A 58 -13.75 0.76 -16.40
CA GLU A 58 -15.20 0.64 -16.53
C GLU A 58 -15.88 1.83 -15.86
N VAL A 59 -16.86 2.41 -16.56
CA VAL A 59 -17.73 3.46 -16.07
C VAL A 59 -19.15 3.10 -16.48
N ASN A 60 -20.03 2.95 -15.49
CA ASN A 60 -21.43 2.62 -15.74
C ASN A 60 -22.27 3.91 -15.72
N THR A 61 -22.92 4.19 -16.83
CA THR A 61 -23.87 5.27 -17.04
C THR A 61 -25.27 4.67 -17.27
N SER A 62 -26.30 5.46 -16.98
CA SER A 62 -27.69 5.10 -17.27
C SER A 62 -28.11 5.43 -18.71
N ASP A 63 -27.29 6.20 -19.43
CA ASP A 63 -27.51 6.55 -20.83
C ASP A 63 -26.91 5.49 -21.77
N PRO A 64 -27.73 4.83 -22.62
CA PRO A 64 -27.28 3.87 -23.62
C PRO A 64 -26.40 4.46 -24.71
N ASP A 65 -26.48 5.77 -24.98
CA ASP A 65 -25.72 6.46 -26.02
C ASP A 65 -24.50 7.22 -25.45
N ALA A 66 -24.16 6.97 -24.18
CA ALA A 66 -23.02 7.60 -23.55
C ALA A 66 -21.74 7.41 -24.35
N ALA A 67 -20.92 8.45 -24.38
CA ALA A 67 -19.61 8.41 -25.02
C ALA A 67 -18.55 8.87 -24.02
N GLY A 68 -17.34 8.34 -24.16
CA GLY A 68 -16.23 8.78 -23.35
C GLY A 68 -14.90 8.30 -23.88
N ILE A 69 -13.85 8.90 -23.35
CA ILE A 69 -12.47 8.63 -23.70
C ILE A 69 -11.65 8.43 -22.45
N VAL A 70 -10.57 7.66 -22.57
CA VAL A 70 -9.49 7.62 -21.59
C VAL A 70 -8.23 8.16 -22.23
N GLN A 71 -7.65 9.17 -21.61
CA GLN A 71 -6.32 9.67 -21.94
C GLN A 71 -5.32 8.96 -21.04
N TYR A 72 -4.20 8.50 -21.58
CA TYR A 72 -3.20 7.81 -20.80
C TYR A 72 -1.78 8.02 -21.33
N ARG A 73 -0.80 7.85 -20.46
CA ARG A 73 0.63 7.75 -20.79
C ARG A 73 1.38 7.01 -19.70
N ARG A 74 2.58 6.51 -19.99
CA ARG A 74 3.44 5.92 -18.96
C ARG A 74 3.82 7.01 -17.93
N PHE A 75 3.96 6.62 -16.67
CA PHE A 75 4.42 7.53 -15.62
C PHE A 75 5.93 7.74 -15.73
N ARG A 76 6.43 8.96 -15.47
CA ARG A 76 7.85 9.31 -15.70
C ARG A 76 8.35 8.85 -17.07
N SER A 77 7.67 9.30 -18.12
CA SER A 77 8.09 9.09 -19.50
C SER A 77 8.01 10.40 -20.27
N ASN A 78 8.70 10.44 -21.42
CA ASN A 78 8.58 11.52 -22.40
C ASN A 78 7.46 11.25 -23.41
N ASP A 79 6.51 10.36 -23.07
CA ASP A 79 5.41 10.03 -23.98
C ASP A 79 4.38 11.16 -24.03
N GLU A 80 3.86 11.36 -25.23
CA GLU A 80 2.65 12.14 -25.44
C GLU A 80 1.42 11.39 -24.89
N TRP A 81 0.39 12.13 -24.52
CA TRP A 81 -0.88 11.57 -24.09
C TRP A 81 -1.56 10.85 -25.26
N GLN A 82 -1.85 9.57 -25.08
CA GLN A 82 -2.63 8.79 -26.02
C GLN A 82 -4.10 8.76 -25.60
N VAL A 83 -4.99 8.59 -26.57
CA VAL A 83 -6.44 8.58 -26.37
C VAL A 83 -7.01 7.23 -26.79
N LEU A 84 -7.82 6.61 -25.94
CA LEU A 84 -8.67 5.47 -26.29
C LEU A 84 -10.13 5.85 -26.13
N VAL A 85 -10.95 5.45 -27.10
CA VAL A 85 -12.40 5.58 -27.01
C VAL A 85 -12.96 4.44 -26.15
N LEU A 86 -13.82 4.79 -25.20
CA LEU A 86 -14.55 3.79 -24.41
C LEU A 86 -15.60 3.12 -25.30
N LYS A 87 -15.58 1.79 -25.34
CA LYS A 87 -16.63 1.00 -25.99
C LYS A 87 -17.86 1.00 -25.09
N ASN A 88 -18.98 1.46 -25.66
CA ASN A 88 -20.27 1.44 -24.98
C ASN A 88 -21.00 0.12 -25.23
N SER A 89 -21.47 -0.50 -24.16
CA SER A 89 -22.39 -1.63 -24.17
C SER A 89 -23.60 -1.31 -23.30
N ASN A 90 -24.60 -0.60 -23.85
CA ASN A 90 -25.84 -0.19 -23.17
C ASN A 90 -25.60 0.58 -21.86
N GLY A 91 -24.73 1.59 -21.90
CA GLY A 91 -24.37 2.42 -20.74
C GLY A 91 -23.18 1.90 -19.93
N ALA A 92 -22.68 0.70 -20.22
CA ALA A 92 -21.40 0.24 -19.68
C ALA A 92 -20.25 0.68 -20.60
N LEU A 93 -19.55 1.75 -20.24
CA LEU A 93 -18.38 2.26 -20.96
C LEU A 93 -17.12 1.53 -20.50
N THR A 94 -16.41 0.89 -21.44
CA THR A 94 -15.21 0.11 -21.13
C THR A 94 -14.05 0.38 -22.07
N ALA A 95 -12.83 0.41 -21.53
CA ALA A 95 -11.60 0.33 -22.32
C ALA A 95 -10.54 -0.45 -21.56
N THR A 96 -9.55 -0.95 -22.29
CA THR A 96 -8.41 -1.67 -21.73
C THR A 96 -7.16 -0.85 -21.98
N LEU A 97 -6.55 -0.34 -20.90
CA LEU A 97 -5.24 0.30 -20.96
C LEU A 97 -4.17 -0.74 -21.31
N PRO A 98 -3.11 -0.41 -22.06
CA PRO A 98 -2.05 -1.36 -22.39
C PRO A 98 -1.43 -2.02 -21.16
N ALA A 99 -0.97 -3.25 -21.30
CA ALA A 99 -0.22 -3.93 -20.25
C ALA A 99 1.15 -3.26 -20.05
N LEU A 100 1.61 -3.21 -18.79
CA LEU A 100 2.96 -2.81 -18.43
C LEU A 100 3.60 -3.92 -17.59
N PRO A 101 4.95 -4.05 -17.60
CA PRO A 101 5.64 -4.97 -16.71
C PRO A 101 5.37 -4.61 -15.23
N PRO A 102 5.56 -5.57 -14.31
CA PRO A 102 5.51 -5.31 -12.87
C PRO A 102 6.38 -4.10 -12.48
N ALA A 103 5.91 -3.31 -11.51
CA ALA A 103 6.49 -2.02 -11.10
C ALA A 103 6.35 -0.87 -12.13
N GLY A 104 5.83 -1.15 -13.33
CA GLY A 104 5.39 -0.13 -14.27
C GLY A 104 4.22 0.69 -13.72
N LYS A 105 4.23 1.98 -14.00
CA LYS A 105 3.15 2.92 -13.64
C LYS A 105 2.62 3.61 -14.90
N MET A 106 1.32 3.85 -14.92
CA MET A 106 0.63 4.58 -15.97
C MET A 106 -0.20 5.68 -15.35
N MET A 107 -0.22 6.85 -15.96
CA MET A 107 -1.20 7.88 -15.65
C MET A 107 -2.35 7.78 -16.63
N TYR A 108 -3.57 7.88 -16.14
CA TYR A 108 -4.74 7.96 -17.00
C TYR A 108 -5.81 8.88 -16.42
N GLN A 109 -6.61 9.47 -17.29
CA GLN A 109 -7.75 10.30 -16.92
C GLN A 109 -8.92 9.98 -17.84
N VAL A 110 -10.09 9.82 -17.24
CA VAL A 110 -11.30 9.41 -17.95
C VAL A 110 -12.22 10.60 -18.09
N TYR A 111 -12.76 10.77 -19.30
CA TYR A 111 -13.67 11.84 -19.64
C TYR A 111 -14.95 11.26 -20.24
N LEU A 112 -16.10 11.75 -19.79
CA LEU A 112 -17.38 11.55 -20.47
C LEU A 112 -17.61 12.70 -21.46
N ILE A 113 -18.19 12.40 -22.61
CA ILE A 113 -18.44 13.39 -23.67
C ILE A 113 -19.91 13.81 -23.60
N GLU A 114 -20.14 15.06 -23.22
CA GLU A 114 -21.47 15.65 -23.19
C GLU A 114 -21.59 16.73 -24.26
N LYS A 115 -22.28 16.40 -25.37
CA LYS A 115 -22.39 17.27 -26.55
C LYS A 115 -21.00 17.63 -27.10
N ASN A 116 -20.50 18.84 -26.82
CA ASN A 116 -19.18 19.34 -27.21
C ASN A 116 -18.24 19.59 -26.00
N LYS A 117 -18.61 19.12 -24.80
CA LYS A 117 -17.79 19.29 -23.59
C LYS A 117 -17.28 17.94 -23.10
N GLN A 118 -16.08 17.96 -22.51
CA GLN A 118 -15.50 16.82 -21.81
C GLN A 118 -15.70 17.00 -20.31
N VAL A 119 -16.40 16.06 -19.68
CA VAL A 119 -16.59 16.01 -18.23
C VAL A 119 -15.56 15.05 -17.67
N ALA A 120 -14.53 15.59 -17.01
CA ALA A 120 -13.50 14.78 -16.37
C ALA A 120 -14.08 14.06 -15.15
N LEU A 121 -13.83 12.76 -15.02
CA LEU A 121 -14.27 12.01 -13.84
C LEU A 121 -13.46 12.40 -12.61
N THR A 122 -12.14 12.54 -12.77
CA THR A 122 -11.22 12.99 -11.73
C THR A 122 -10.59 14.32 -12.12
N GLU A 123 -10.31 15.19 -11.14
CA GLU A 123 -9.62 16.47 -11.38
C GLU A 123 -8.18 16.24 -11.82
N GLU A 124 -7.47 15.35 -11.12
CA GLU A 124 -6.10 14.95 -11.43
C GLU A 124 -6.05 13.58 -12.13
N PRO A 125 -5.02 13.30 -12.96
CA PRO A 125 -4.78 11.98 -13.52
C PRO A 125 -4.54 10.93 -12.42
N VAL A 126 -5.17 9.77 -12.61
CA VAL A 126 -5.00 8.63 -11.71
C VAL A 126 -3.73 7.87 -12.08
N VAL A 127 -2.87 7.66 -11.08
CA VAL A 127 -1.67 6.81 -11.23
C VAL A 127 -2.05 5.35 -10.94
N LEU A 128 -1.98 4.52 -11.97
CA LEU A 128 -2.14 3.07 -11.94
C LEU A 128 -0.78 2.38 -11.82
N ARG A 129 -0.62 1.50 -10.83
CA ARG A 129 0.57 0.64 -10.68
C ARG A 129 0.27 -0.80 -11.10
N TYR A 130 1.13 -1.36 -11.94
CA TYR A 130 1.07 -2.76 -12.35
C TYR A 130 1.89 -3.61 -11.37
N LYS A 131 1.34 -4.75 -10.98
CA LYS A 131 1.97 -5.72 -10.09
C LYS A 131 1.77 -7.14 -10.62
N GLY A 132 2.71 -8.03 -10.33
CA GLY A 132 2.53 -9.46 -10.51
C GLY A 132 1.53 -10.06 -9.52
N GLU A 133 1.10 -11.28 -9.82
CA GLU A 133 0.29 -12.08 -8.92
C GLU A 133 1.16 -12.60 -7.77
N VAL A 134 0.71 -12.39 -6.53
CA VAL A 134 1.39 -12.88 -5.34
C VAL A 134 0.64 -14.10 -4.84
N PRO A 135 1.27 -15.29 -4.77
CA PRO A 135 0.61 -16.49 -4.29
C PRO A 135 0.06 -16.32 -2.87
N SER A 136 -1.19 -16.75 -2.65
CA SER A 136 -1.87 -16.63 -1.35
C SER A 136 -1.11 -17.30 -0.21
N TRP A 137 -0.40 -18.40 -0.48
CA TRP A 137 0.41 -19.10 0.51
C TRP A 137 1.64 -18.30 0.99
N VAL A 138 2.05 -17.25 0.27
CA VAL A 138 3.08 -16.29 0.70
C VAL A 138 2.40 -15.07 1.35
N LEU A 139 1.38 -14.53 0.69
CA LEU A 139 0.74 -13.29 1.12
C LEU A 139 0.04 -13.43 2.47
N ILE A 140 -0.67 -14.54 2.70
CA ILE A 140 -1.40 -14.78 3.95
C ILE A 140 -0.44 -14.85 5.14
N PRO A 141 0.63 -15.68 5.14
CA PRO A 141 1.62 -15.65 6.22
C PRO A 141 2.25 -14.28 6.41
N HIS A 142 2.63 -13.58 5.33
CA HIS A 142 3.22 -12.24 5.42
C HIS A 142 2.33 -11.29 6.22
N VAL A 143 1.05 -11.18 5.84
CA VAL A 143 0.08 -10.30 6.50
C VAL A 143 -0.13 -10.70 7.96
N ILE A 144 -0.22 -12.01 8.26
CA ILE A 144 -0.36 -12.49 9.63
C ILE A 144 0.83 -12.07 10.49
N PHE A 145 2.07 -12.26 10.01
CA PHE A 145 3.27 -11.86 10.75
C PHE A 145 3.38 -10.34 10.94
N MET A 146 2.97 -9.54 9.95
CA MET A 146 2.94 -8.08 10.07
C MET A 146 1.92 -7.61 11.13
N ILE A 147 0.72 -8.20 11.13
CA ILE A 147 -0.32 -7.92 12.14
C ILE A 147 0.17 -8.32 13.54
N LEU A 148 0.72 -9.53 13.68
CA LEU A 148 1.29 -10.00 14.94
C LEU A 148 2.41 -9.08 15.44
N SER A 149 3.33 -8.70 14.55
CA SER A 149 4.42 -7.77 14.89
C SER A 149 3.89 -6.45 15.44
N MET A 150 2.87 -5.88 14.82
CA MET A 150 2.27 -4.64 15.28
C MET A 150 1.53 -4.78 16.62
N ILE A 151 0.74 -5.84 16.82
CA ILE A 151 0.01 -6.03 18.08
C ILE A 151 1.01 -6.25 19.22
N ILE A 152 2.02 -7.11 19.01
CA ILE A 152 3.01 -7.46 20.03
C ILE A 152 3.91 -6.24 20.34
N SER A 153 4.26 -5.43 19.35
CA SER A 153 5.06 -4.21 19.56
C SER A 153 4.33 -3.16 20.39
N ILE A 154 3.05 -2.90 20.08
CA ILE A 154 2.20 -2.02 20.90
C ILE A 154 2.07 -2.58 22.31
N ARG A 155 1.85 -3.89 22.45
CA ARG A 155 1.77 -4.56 23.75
C ARG A 155 3.07 -4.42 24.53
N ALA A 156 4.23 -4.51 23.89
CA ALA A 156 5.55 -4.31 24.48
C ALA A 156 5.75 -2.86 24.94
N GLY A 157 5.35 -1.87 24.12
CA GLY A 157 5.38 -0.46 24.47
C GLY A 157 4.52 -0.14 25.70
N LEU A 158 3.29 -0.66 25.75
CA LEU A 158 2.40 -0.54 26.92
C LEU A 158 2.98 -1.22 28.17
N GLU A 159 3.68 -2.36 28.01
CA GLU A 159 4.37 -3.05 29.11
C GLU A 159 5.54 -2.23 29.66
N ALA A 160 6.29 -1.54 28.79
CA ALA A 160 7.43 -0.71 29.15
C ALA A 160 7.02 0.43 30.11
N ILE A 161 5.82 0.99 29.94
CA ILE A 161 5.25 2.03 30.80
C ILE A 161 4.94 1.46 32.20
N LYS A 162 4.33 0.27 32.29
CA LYS A 162 3.81 -0.29 33.55
C LYS A 162 4.79 -1.17 34.35
N ARG A 163 6.08 -1.20 33.98
CA ARG A 163 7.19 -1.88 34.70
C ARG A 163 6.96 -3.38 35.01
N ARG A 164 6.60 -4.18 34.01
CA ARG A 164 6.23 -5.59 34.24
C ARG A 164 7.25 -6.61 33.71
N LYS A 165 7.15 -7.85 34.21
CA LYS A 165 8.13 -8.94 34.01
C LYS A 165 8.21 -9.47 32.57
N GLN A 166 7.21 -9.26 31.72
CA GLN A 166 7.14 -9.88 30.39
C GLN A 166 7.85 -9.08 29.28
N LEU A 167 8.50 -7.96 29.61
CA LEU A 167 9.09 -7.04 28.63
C LEU A 167 10.11 -7.71 27.69
N VAL A 168 10.96 -8.60 28.22
CA VAL A 168 11.98 -9.33 27.43
C VAL A 168 11.34 -10.24 26.39
N SER A 169 10.32 -11.01 26.81
CA SER A 169 9.59 -11.92 25.92
C SER A 169 8.83 -11.15 24.83
N LEU A 170 8.10 -10.08 25.19
CA LEU A 170 7.37 -9.27 24.22
C LEU A 170 8.28 -8.58 23.20
N THR A 171 9.44 -8.10 23.64
CA THR A 171 10.44 -7.48 22.74
C THR A 171 11.05 -8.51 21.80
N PHE A 172 11.37 -9.71 22.30
CA PHE A 172 11.84 -10.82 21.46
C PHE A 172 10.81 -11.21 20.40
N TRP A 173 9.54 -11.38 20.79
CA TRP A 173 8.49 -11.73 19.85
C TRP A 173 8.20 -10.61 18.84
N SER A 174 8.27 -9.35 19.24
CA SER A 174 8.14 -8.20 18.31
C SER A 174 9.24 -8.22 17.25
N MET A 175 10.48 -8.49 17.66
CA MET A 175 11.65 -8.60 16.79
C MET A 175 11.50 -9.78 15.81
N ILE A 176 11.18 -10.98 16.30
CA ILE A 176 11.08 -12.18 15.45
C ILE A 176 9.91 -12.11 14.47
N THR A 177 8.75 -11.62 14.91
CA THR A 177 7.60 -11.46 14.02
C THR A 177 7.84 -10.38 12.95
N LEU A 178 8.54 -9.30 13.29
CA LEU A 178 8.97 -8.29 12.31
C LEU A 178 10.02 -8.84 11.33
N LEU A 179 10.96 -9.66 11.81
CA LEU A 179 11.93 -10.33 10.93
C LEU A 179 11.22 -11.24 9.93
N ALA A 180 10.37 -12.13 10.42
CA ALA A 180 9.63 -13.07 9.59
C ALA A 180 8.69 -12.36 8.59
N GLY A 181 7.87 -11.42 9.08
CA GLY A 181 6.92 -10.70 8.24
C GLY A 181 7.57 -9.68 7.31
N GLY A 182 8.42 -8.81 7.85
CA GLY A 182 8.95 -7.64 7.17
C GLY A 182 10.19 -7.90 6.33
N LEU A 183 11.17 -8.67 6.85
CA LEU A 183 12.48 -8.84 6.21
C LEU A 183 12.69 -10.20 5.53
N ILE A 184 11.83 -11.19 5.78
CA ILE A 184 11.85 -12.48 5.08
C ILE A 184 10.69 -12.55 4.10
N LEU A 185 9.45 -12.55 4.59
CA LEU A 185 8.27 -12.69 3.74
C LEU A 185 8.00 -11.43 2.90
N GLY A 186 8.34 -10.23 3.40
CA GLY A 186 8.22 -8.97 2.68
C GLY A 186 8.97 -8.99 1.33
N PRO A 187 10.30 -9.24 1.33
CA PRO A 187 11.09 -9.43 0.11
C PRO A 187 10.55 -10.48 -0.85
N ILE A 188 10.00 -11.58 -0.33
CA ILE A 188 9.42 -12.64 -1.16
C ILE A 188 8.14 -12.13 -1.85
N VAL A 189 7.24 -11.47 -1.11
CA VAL A 189 6.06 -10.82 -1.68
C VAL A 189 6.45 -9.78 -2.72
N GLN A 190 7.50 -9.00 -2.46
CA GLN A 190 8.02 -7.99 -3.37
C GLN A 190 8.56 -8.60 -4.66
N LYS A 191 9.27 -9.74 -4.57
CA LYS A 191 9.75 -10.47 -5.74
C LYS A 191 8.59 -10.91 -6.64
N TYR A 192 7.52 -11.47 -6.07
CA TYR A 192 6.34 -11.84 -6.86
C TYR A 192 5.63 -10.61 -7.45
N ALA A 193 5.54 -9.51 -6.69
CA ALA A 193 4.79 -8.34 -7.10
C ALA A 193 5.53 -7.43 -8.10
N PHE A 194 6.85 -7.32 -8.01
CA PHE A 194 7.66 -6.29 -8.68
C PHE A 194 9.00 -6.81 -9.22
N ASP A 195 9.22 -8.13 -9.20
CA ASP A 195 10.44 -8.79 -9.64
C ASP A 195 11.74 -8.41 -8.89
N ALA A 196 11.63 -7.69 -7.77
CA ALA A 196 12.74 -7.27 -6.92
C ALA A 196 12.59 -7.80 -5.49
N TYR A 197 13.68 -8.33 -4.90
CA TYR A 197 13.67 -8.81 -3.51
C TYR A 197 13.79 -7.66 -2.50
N TRP A 198 14.59 -6.65 -2.80
CA TRP A 198 14.83 -5.53 -1.90
C TRP A 198 15.23 -4.32 -2.73
N THR A 199 14.55 -3.20 -2.50
CA THR A 199 14.81 -1.94 -3.19
C THR A 199 15.19 -0.82 -2.21
N GLY A 200 15.33 -1.12 -0.93
CA GLY A 200 15.88 -0.21 0.08
C GLY A 200 17.42 -0.24 0.14
N TRP A 201 17.96 0.57 1.04
CA TRP A 201 19.37 0.64 1.39
C TRP A 201 19.88 -0.75 1.84
N PRO A 202 21.10 -1.17 1.46
CA PRO A 202 22.11 -0.39 0.72
C PRO A 202 21.97 -0.41 -0.81
N PHE A 203 21.02 -1.16 -1.36
CA PHE A 203 20.94 -1.41 -2.80
C PHE A 203 20.00 -0.45 -3.56
N GLY A 204 19.19 0.33 -2.84
CA GLY A 204 18.28 1.31 -3.44
C GLY A 204 17.73 2.32 -2.43
N HIS A 205 16.64 2.99 -2.82
CA HIS A 205 16.06 4.11 -2.10
C HIS A 205 14.58 3.92 -1.72
N ASP A 206 14.03 2.70 -1.82
CA ASP A 206 12.64 2.42 -1.43
C ASP A 206 12.44 2.70 0.06
N LEU A 207 11.54 3.64 0.30
CA LEU A 207 11.22 4.14 1.61
C LEU A 207 10.55 3.06 2.49
N THR A 208 9.82 2.12 1.88
CA THR A 208 9.09 1.05 2.57
C THR A 208 10.07 0.05 3.20
N ASP A 209 11.06 -0.35 2.42
CA ASP A 209 12.13 -1.26 2.82
C ASP A 209 13.00 -0.61 3.91
N ASN A 210 13.40 0.65 3.70
CA ASN A 210 14.23 1.41 4.62
C ASN A 210 13.60 1.58 6.00
N LYS A 211 12.32 1.93 6.05
CA LYS A 211 11.60 2.09 7.32
C LYS A 211 11.45 0.76 8.07
N THR A 212 11.21 -0.32 7.34
CA THR A 212 11.08 -1.67 7.92
C THR A 212 12.43 -2.11 8.51
N ALA A 213 13.52 -1.92 7.78
CA ALA A 213 14.88 -2.20 8.26
C ALA A 213 15.22 -1.35 9.50
N LEU A 214 14.94 -0.05 9.48
CA LEU A 214 15.19 0.84 10.61
C LEU A 214 14.41 0.40 11.87
N SER A 215 13.13 0.08 11.70
CA SER A 215 12.29 -0.45 12.77
C SER A 215 12.88 -1.76 13.34
N PHE A 216 13.30 -2.67 12.47
CA PHE A 216 13.91 -3.94 12.89
C PHE A 216 15.23 -3.74 13.65
N ILE A 217 16.13 -2.89 13.15
CA ILE A 217 17.39 -2.56 13.83
C ILE A 217 17.11 -2.03 15.25
N LEU A 218 16.13 -1.14 15.40
CA LEU A 218 15.80 -0.59 16.72
C LEU A 218 15.23 -1.67 17.66
N TRP A 219 14.44 -2.62 17.15
CA TRP A 219 13.98 -3.78 17.94
C TRP A 219 15.11 -4.71 18.36
N VAL A 220 16.09 -4.96 17.49
CA VAL A 220 17.29 -5.75 17.81
C VAL A 220 18.08 -5.07 18.93
N VAL A 221 18.34 -3.76 18.80
CA VAL A 221 19.03 -2.96 19.82
C VAL A 221 18.26 -2.99 21.14
N ALA A 222 16.95 -2.76 21.10
CA ALA A 222 16.09 -2.81 22.29
C ALA A 222 16.16 -4.18 22.97
N TYR A 223 16.06 -5.28 22.21
CA TYR A 223 16.14 -6.64 22.75
C TYR A 223 17.46 -6.90 23.48
N PHE A 224 18.60 -6.61 22.86
CA PHE A 224 19.91 -6.85 23.48
C PHE A 224 20.13 -6.00 24.74
N ILE A 225 19.68 -4.74 24.72
CA ILE A 225 19.79 -3.85 25.87
C ILE A 225 18.95 -4.36 27.04
N ILE A 226 17.66 -4.69 26.82
CA ILE A 226 16.80 -5.11 27.92
C ILE A 226 17.12 -6.52 28.43
N ARG A 227 17.68 -7.38 27.56
CA ARG A 227 18.16 -8.72 27.96
C ARG A 227 19.28 -8.61 28.99
N ARG A 228 20.13 -7.59 28.89
CA ARG A 228 21.19 -7.31 29.88
C ARG A 228 20.71 -6.47 31.05
N ASN A 229 19.88 -5.46 30.80
CA ASN A 229 19.37 -4.57 31.83
C ASN A 229 17.87 -4.26 31.61
N PRO A 230 16.96 -5.01 32.26
CA PRO A 230 15.52 -4.82 32.13
C PRO A 230 15.01 -3.44 32.59
N GLN A 231 15.83 -2.64 33.27
CA GLN A 231 15.45 -1.28 33.68
C GLN A 231 15.53 -0.28 32.52
N LYS A 232 16.29 -0.56 31.45
CA LYS A 232 16.46 0.30 30.26
C LYS A 232 15.27 0.22 29.28
N ARG A 233 14.05 0.32 29.80
CA ARG A 233 12.78 0.13 29.07
C ARG A 233 12.49 1.21 28.04
N GLY A 234 13.15 2.37 28.15
CA GLY A 234 13.04 3.46 27.19
C GLY A 234 13.33 3.04 25.76
N TRP A 235 14.21 2.05 25.55
CA TRP A 235 14.49 1.51 24.22
C TRP A 235 13.31 0.76 23.60
N VAL A 236 12.53 0.02 24.40
CA VAL A 236 11.32 -0.66 23.92
C VAL A 236 10.23 0.34 23.58
N LEU A 237 10.09 1.39 24.40
CA LEU A 237 9.15 2.47 24.13
C LEU A 237 9.52 3.23 22.84
N ALA A 238 10.80 3.56 22.66
CA ALA A 238 11.31 4.17 21.44
C ALA A 238 11.10 3.28 20.21
N ALA A 239 11.37 1.97 20.31
CA ALA A 239 11.11 1.01 19.24
C ALA A 239 9.62 0.94 18.86
N CYS A 240 8.73 0.89 19.86
CA CYS A 240 7.28 0.91 19.64
C CYS A 240 6.82 2.20 18.95
N ILE A 241 7.27 3.37 19.41
CA ILE A 241 6.89 4.67 18.84
C ILE A 241 7.41 4.77 17.39
N LEU A 242 8.66 4.39 17.14
CA LEU A 242 9.22 4.40 15.81
C LEU A 242 8.45 3.46 14.88
N GLN A 243 8.15 2.23 15.31
CA GLN A 243 7.41 1.28 14.48
C GLN A 243 6.00 1.78 14.16
N LEU A 244 5.30 2.37 15.14
CA LEU A 244 4.01 3.03 14.89
C LEU A 244 4.14 4.18 13.90
N ALA A 245 5.16 5.02 14.04
CA ALA A 245 5.43 6.11 13.08
C ALA A 245 5.69 5.55 11.67
N VAL A 246 6.45 4.47 11.55
CA VAL A 246 6.68 3.77 10.28
C VAL A 246 5.37 3.28 9.66
N TYR A 247 4.48 2.70 10.46
CA TYR A 247 3.18 2.21 9.99
C TYR A 247 2.20 3.35 9.64
N LEU A 248 2.29 4.51 10.29
CA LEU A 248 1.46 5.66 9.97
C LEU A 248 1.88 6.36 8.66
N ILE A 249 3.09 6.13 8.16
CA ILE A 249 3.45 6.69 6.85
C ILE A 249 2.90 5.74 5.77
N PRO A 250 2.07 6.23 4.84
CA PRO A 250 1.43 5.36 3.85
C PRO A 250 2.46 4.51 3.09
N HIS A 251 2.20 3.21 3.01
CA HIS A 251 3.04 2.27 2.27
C HIS A 251 3.10 2.69 0.79
N SER A 252 4.24 2.46 0.12
CA SER A 252 4.34 2.55 -1.34
C SER A 252 4.16 3.95 -1.97
N VAL A 253 4.24 5.06 -1.22
CA VAL A 253 4.32 6.41 -1.83
C VAL A 253 5.59 6.56 -2.69
N LEU A 254 6.65 5.84 -2.33
CA LEU A 254 7.94 5.77 -3.04
C LEU A 254 8.44 4.31 -3.15
N GLY A 255 7.54 3.39 -3.48
CA GLY A 255 7.88 1.98 -3.70
C GLY A 255 8.56 1.75 -5.07
N SER A 256 9.05 0.53 -5.31
CA SER A 256 9.69 0.13 -6.58
C SER A 256 8.95 0.65 -7.83
N GLU A 257 9.64 1.40 -8.68
CA GLU A 257 9.06 2.11 -9.82
C GLU A 257 10.01 2.03 -11.01
N ILE A 258 9.45 1.80 -12.20
CA ILE A 258 10.19 1.88 -13.46
C ILE A 258 10.21 3.34 -13.93
N ASP A 259 11.41 3.86 -14.16
CA ASP A 259 11.61 5.15 -14.82
C ASP A 259 11.68 4.93 -16.34
N PHE A 260 10.65 5.36 -17.06
CA PHE A 260 10.59 5.23 -18.52
C PHE A 260 11.31 6.38 -19.25
N THR A 261 11.98 7.30 -18.52
CA THR A 261 12.87 8.31 -19.13
C THR A 261 14.28 7.75 -19.41
N GLN A 262 14.65 6.64 -18.77
CA GLN A 262 15.96 6.01 -18.92
C GLN A 262 15.89 4.80 -19.87
N PRO A 263 16.98 4.49 -20.61
CA PRO A 263 17.06 3.25 -21.37
C PRO A 263 16.97 2.04 -20.42
N GLN A 264 16.14 1.07 -20.80
CA GLN A 264 15.91 -0.18 -20.06
C GLN A 264 16.92 -1.26 -20.45
#